data_AF-A0A1G9Z6I3-F1
#
_entry.id   AF-A0A1G9Z6I3-F1
#
_cell.length_a   1.000
_cell.length_b   1.000
_cell.length_c   1.000
_cell.angle_alpha   90.00
_cell.angle_beta   90.00
_cell.angle_gamma   90.00
#
_symmetry.space_group_name_H-M   'P 1'
#
loop_
_entity.id
_entity.type
_entity.pdbx_description
1 polymer ?
#
loop_
_entity_poly.entity_id
_entity_poly.type
_entity_poly.pdbx_seq_one_letter_code
_entity_poly.pdbx_strand_id
1 'polypeptide(L)' 'MNIVVIVSVLLTILCFYYTLTFIENLQKGDERVTNQSKMAAIICFALAFIIPAFYYLITLG' A
#
# COMPACT_ATOMS: atom_id res chain seq x y z
N MET A 1 -10.09 6.04 19.53
CA MET A 1 -9.83 6.29 18.09
C MET A 1 -9.69 4.93 17.43
N ASN A 2 -10.62 4.59 16.53
CA ASN A 2 -10.77 3.23 16.03
C ASN A 2 -9.54 2.86 15.18
N ILE A 3 -8.82 1.78 15.52
CA ILE A 3 -7.54 1.38 14.90
C ILE A 3 -7.68 1.23 13.37
N VAL A 4 -8.87 0.86 12.91
CA VAL A 4 -9.27 0.80 11.50
C VAL A 4 -9.04 2.15 10.78
N VAL A 5 -9.35 3.27 11.43
CA VAL A 5 -9.17 4.61 10.88
C VAL A 5 -7.69 4.96 10.74
N ILE A 6 -6.88 4.58 11.73
CA ILE A 6 -5.42 4.81 11.69
C ILE A 6 -4.77 4.01 10.57
N VAL A 7 -5.17 2.74 10.42
CA VAL A 7 -4.66 1.84 9.36
C VAL A 7 -5.06 2.34 7.97
N SER A 8 -6.29 2.80 7.78
CA SER A 8 -6.76 3.31 6.48
C SER A 8 -6.10 4.63 6.08
N VAL A 9 -5.81 5.52 7.03
CA VAL A 9 -5.04 6.74 6.78
C VAL A 9 -3.59 6.41 6.41
N LEU A 10 -2.92 5.56 7.19
CA LEU A 10 -1.55 5.11 6.89
C LEU A 10 -1.46 4.45 5.52
N LEU A 11 -2.44 3.62 5.17
CA LEU A 11 -2.51 2.98 3.86
C LEU A 11 -2.65 4.00 2.73
N THR A 12 -3.52 5.00 2.89
CA THR A 12 -3.72 6.05 1.87
C THR A 12 -2.42 6.81 1.61
N ILE A 13 -1.70 7.17 2.67
CA ILE A 13 -0.39 7.85 2.59
C ILE A 13 0.63 6.96 1.87
N LEU A 14 0.69 5.67 2.22
CA LEU A 14 1.58 4.70 1.59
C LEU A 14 1.29 4.54 0.10
N CYS A 15 0.02 4.43 -0.29
CA CYS A 15 -0.38 4.36 -1.70
C CYS A 15 0.03 5.60 -2.48
N PHE A 16 -0.20 6.79 -1.92
CA PHE A 16 0.19 8.05 -2.54
C PHE A 16 1.71 8.19 -2.68
N TYR A 17 2.46 7.85 -1.64
CA TYR A 17 3.93 7.83 -1.66
C TYR A 17 4.44 6.86 -2.73
N TYR A 18 3.76 5.73 -2.88
CA TYR A 18 4.06 4.74 -3.89
C TYR A 18 3.81 5.24 -5.30
N THR A 19 2.65 5.85 -5.54
CA THR A 19 2.30 6.46 -6.82
C THR A 19 3.29 7.56 -7.19
N LEU A 20 3.66 8.42 -6.24
CA LEU A 20 4.68 9.45 -6.46
C LEU A 20 6.04 8.85 -6.78
N THR A 21 6.48 7.85 -6.00
CA THR A 21 7.74 7.11 -6.23
C THR A 21 7.73 6.45 -7.61
N PHE A 22 6.61 5.86 -8.03
CA PHE A 22 6.47 5.26 -9.35
C PHE A 22 6.62 6.30 -10.45
N ILE A 23 5.93 7.44 -10.34
CA ILE A 23 6.01 8.54 -11.31
C ILE A 23 7.43 9.11 -11.37
N GLU A 24 8.09 9.32 -10.23
CA GLU A 24 9.45 9.86 -10.15
C GLU A 24 10.48 8.91 -10.77
N ASN A 25 10.34 7.60 -10.55
CA ASN A 25 11.20 6.59 -11.16
C ASN A 25 10.93 6.41 -12.66
N LEU A 26 9.69 6.59 -13.11
CA LEU A 26 9.32 6.65 -14.53
C LEU A 26 10.03 7.82 -15.22
N GLN A 27 10.14 8.96 -14.52
CA GLN A 27 10.83 10.15 -15.02
C GLN A 27 12.35 10.00 -15.04
N LYS A 28 12.93 9.16 -14.17
CA LYS A 28 14.37 8.85 -14.12
C LYS A 28 14.84 7.81 -15.14
N GLY A 29 13.94 7.13 -15.84
CA GLY A 29 14.29 6.22 -16.95
C GLY A 29 14.89 4.87 -16.56
N ASP A 30 15.02 4.58 -15.25
CA ASP A 30 15.49 3.29 -14.75
C ASP A 30 14.34 2.26 -14.72
N GLU A 31 14.22 1.48 -15.79
CA GLU A 31 13.19 0.45 -15.97
C GLU A 31 13.18 -0.59 -14.83
N ARG A 32 14.34 -0.86 -14.22
CA ARG A 32 14.48 -1.83 -13.12
C ARG A 32 13.78 -1.38 -11.84
N VAL A 33 13.92 -0.12 -11.46
CA VAL A 33 13.35 0.43 -10.21
C VAL A 33 11.85 0.66 -10.36
N THR A 34 11.39 1.00 -11.57
CA THR A 34 9.96 1.12 -11.90
C THR A 34 9.20 -0.20 -11.71
N ASN A 35 9.79 -1.34 -12.12
CA ASN A 35 9.11 -2.62 -12.02
C ASN A 35 9.10 -3.17 -10.58
N GLN A 36 10.20 -2.97 -9.86
CA GLN A 36 10.32 -3.36 -8.45
C GLN A 36 9.42 -2.51 -7.56
N SER A 37 9.31 -1.22 -7.88
CA SER A 37 8.37 -0.36 -7.20
C SER A 37 6.94 -0.87 -7.49
N LYS A 38 6.51 -1.01 -8.74
CA LYS A 38 5.15 -1.49 -9.04
C LYS A 38 4.73 -2.76 -8.25
N MET A 39 5.64 -3.72 -8.06
CA MET A 39 5.40 -4.91 -7.22
C MET A 39 5.19 -4.61 -5.73
N ALA A 40 6.05 -3.79 -5.11
CA ALA A 40 5.90 -3.46 -3.69
C ALA A 40 4.68 -2.56 -3.41
N ALA A 41 4.18 -1.81 -4.41
CA ALA A 41 2.89 -1.10 -4.32
C ALA A 41 1.75 -2.08 -4.13
N ILE A 42 1.70 -3.10 -5.00
CA ILE A 42 0.68 -4.14 -5.02
C ILE A 42 0.72 -4.93 -3.71
N ILE A 43 1.92 -5.26 -3.21
CA ILE A 43 2.10 -5.97 -1.94
C ILE A 43 1.61 -5.12 -0.76
N CYS A 44 1.95 -3.83 -0.71
CA CYS A 44 1.45 -2.92 0.34
C CYS A 44 -0.07 -2.77 0.30
N PHE A 45 -0.65 -2.62 -0.89
CA PHE A 45 -2.09 -2.51 -1.06
C PHE A 45 -2.81 -3.80 -0.64
N ALA A 46 -2.26 -4.96 -1.04
CA ALA A 46 -2.79 -6.27 -0.67
C ALA A 46 -2.74 -6.50 0.84
N LEU A 47 -1.59 -6.23 1.48
CA LEU A 47 -1.42 -6.38 2.93
C LEU A 47 -2.39 -5.49 3.70
N ALA A 48 -2.57 -4.25 3.26
CA ALA A 48 -3.41 -3.32 3.99
C ALA A 48 -4.91 -3.55 3.80
N PHE A 49 -5.32 -4.36 2.81
CA PHE A 49 -6.69 -4.86 2.70
C PHE A 49 -6.86 -6.19 3.46
N ILE A 50 -5.86 -7.08 3.39
CA ILE A 50 -5.85 -8.39 4.05
C ILE A 50 -5.83 -8.26 5.58
N ILE A 51 -4.96 -7.41 6.13
CA ILE A 51 -4.80 -7.25 7.58
C ILE A 51 -6.12 -6.86 8.28
N PRO A 52 -6.82 -5.79 7.88
CA PRO A 52 -8.10 -5.43 8.50
C PRO A 52 -9.22 -6.43 8.18
N ALA A 53 -9.24 -7.03 6.99
CA ALA A 53 -10.23 -8.04 6.65
C ALA A 53 -10.11 -9.29 7.54
N PHE A 54 -8.89 -9.78 7.78
CA PHE A 54 -8.65 -10.91 8.69
C PHE A 54 -8.99 -10.57 10.13
N TYR A 55 -8.63 -9.37 10.60
CA TYR A 55 -8.94 -8.93 11.95
C TYR A 55 -10.46 -8.87 12.20
N TYR A 56 -11.22 -8.37 11.21
CA TYR A 56 -12.67 -8.35 11.25
C TYR A 56 -13.27 -9.76 11.23
N LEU A 57 -12.75 -10.65 10.39
CA LEU A 57 -13.23 -12.03 10.26
C LEU A 57 -13.01 -12.84 11.54
N ILE A 58 -11.85 -12.68 12.21
CA ILE A 58 -11.53 -13.33 13.48
C ILE A 58 -12.31 -12.73 14.66
N THR A 59 -12.61 -11.43 14.63
CA THR A 59 -13.32 -10.75 15.74
C THR A 59 -14.84 -10.93 15.65
N LEU A 60 -15.38 -11.06 14.43
CA LEU A 60 -16.82 -11.17 14.19
C LEU A 60 -17.30 -12.63 14.06
N GLY A 61 -16.41 -13.57 13.71
CA GLY A 61 -16.68 -15.01 13.67
C GLY A 61 -16.41 -15.67 15.01
#